data_AF-A0A8F4J5T9-F1
#
_entry.id   AF-A0A8F4J5T9-F1
#
_cell.length_a   1.000
_cell.length_b   1.000
_cell.length_c   1.000
_cell.angle_alpha   90.00
_cell.angle_beta   90.00
_cell.angle_gamma   90.00
#
_symmetry.space_group_name_H-M   'P 1'
#
loop_
_entity.id
_entity.type
_entity.pdbx_description
1 polymer ?
#
loop_
_entity_poly.entity_id
_entity_poly.type
_entity_poly.pdbx_seq_one_letter_code
_entity_poly.pdbx_strand_id
1 'polypeptide(L)' 'MPGPPPRRRVPTWEAALMALASLVLGAVAATLLVVGHHPWDGDVIEVFTPYHGLHRGDVLAVLPAVASLVLAAWCWRRRG' A
#
# COMPACT_ATOMS: atom_id res chain seq x y z
N MET A 1 0.41 -8.40 39.35
CA MET A 1 0.29 -7.74 38.03
C MET A 1 -0.08 -8.81 37.01
N PRO A 2 -1.19 -8.68 36.27
CA PRO A 2 -1.50 -9.63 35.19
C PRO A 2 -0.43 -9.54 34.11
N GLY A 3 0.13 -10.68 33.70
CA GLY A 3 1.14 -10.74 32.64
C GLY A 3 0.59 -10.30 31.28
N PRO A 4 1.45 -9.96 30.31
CA PRO A 4 1.00 -9.60 28.97
C PRO A 4 0.19 -10.75 28.36
N PRO A 5 -0.90 -10.44 27.61
CA PRO A 5 -1.73 -11.46 27.02
C PRO A 5 -0.91 -12.35 26.06
N PRO A 6 -1.20 -13.66 25.99
CA PRO A 6 -0.47 -14.57 25.12
C PRO A 6 -0.60 -14.11 23.66
N ARG A 7 0.53 -13.95 22.98
CA ARG A 7 0.55 -13.63 21.54
C ARG A 7 -0.12 -14.79 20.80
N ARG A 8 -1.31 -14.55 20.27
CA ARG A 8 -2.03 -15.52 19.43
C ARG A 8 -1.17 -15.77 18.19
N ARG A 9 -0.60 -16.98 18.06
CA ARG A 9 0.08 -17.40 16.83
C ARG A 9 -0.99 -17.53 15.75
N VAL A 10 -0.95 -16.64 14.77
CA VAL A 10 -1.84 -16.69 13.61
C VAL A 10 -1.32 -17.82 12.72
N PRO A 11 -2.16 -18.79 12.30
CA PRO A 11 -1.72 -19.85 11.41
C PRO A 11 -1.15 -19.25 10.11
N THR A 12 -0.12 -19.88 9.58
CA THR A 12 0.74 -19.31 8.53
C THR A 12 0.02 -18.98 7.23
N TRP A 13 -1.09 -19.66 6.95
CA TRP A 13 -1.92 -19.44 5.76
C TRP A 13 -2.83 -18.21 5.91
N GLU A 14 -3.38 -17.95 7.11
CA GLU A 14 -4.16 -16.74 7.40
C GLU A 14 -3.28 -15.48 7.25
N ALA A 15 -2.06 -15.52 7.78
CA ALA A 15 -1.10 -14.41 7.63
C ALA A 15 -0.73 -14.15 6.15
N ALA A 16 -0.64 -15.20 5.34
CA ALA A 16 -0.39 -15.08 3.90
C ALA A 16 -1.59 -14.48 3.15
N LEU A 17 -2.81 -14.91 3.48
CA LEU A 17 -4.04 -14.34 2.90
C LEU A 17 -4.22 -12.88 3.28
N MET A 18 -3.96 -12.50 4.53
CA MET A 18 -4.03 -11.10 4.95
C MET A 18 -3.00 -10.23 4.23
N ALA A 19 -1.78 -10.74 4.03
CA ALA A 19 -0.77 -10.03 3.25
C ALA A 19 -1.20 -9.84 1.78
N LEU A 20 -1.74 -10.89 1.15
CA LEU A 20 -2.23 -10.83 -0.22
C LEU A 20 -3.42 -9.86 -0.36
N ALA A 21 -4.41 -9.96 0.53
CA ALA A 21 -5.57 -9.07 0.55
C ALA A 21 -5.16 -7.59 0.71
N SER A 22 -4.18 -7.32 1.58
CA SER A 22 -3.65 -5.97 1.79
C SER A 22 -3.01 -5.41 0.51
N LEU A 23 -2.20 -6.22 -0.20
CA LEU A 23 -1.59 -5.83 -1.47
C LEU A 23 -2.63 -5.56 -2.55
N VAL A 24 -3.62 -6.45 -2.70
CA VAL A 24 -4.69 -6.30 -3.70
C VAL A 24 -5.49 -5.02 -3.43
N LEU A 25 -5.89 -4.78 -2.18
CA LEU A 25 -6.63 -3.57 -1.81
C LEU A 25 -5.82 -2.29 -2.07
N GLY A 26 -4.52 -2.31 -1.76
CA GLY A 26 -3.63 -1.18 -2.04
C GLY A 26 -3.49 -0.90 -3.53
N ALA A 27 -3.34 -1.95 -4.34
CA ALA A 27 -3.24 -1.83 -5.79
C ALA A 27 -4.53 -1.28 -6.40
N VAL A 28 -5.69 -1.77 -5.96
CA VAL A 28 -7.00 -1.25 -6.40
C VAL A 28 -7.19 0.20 -5.99
N ALA A 29 -6.86 0.58 -4.74
CA ALA A 29 -6.97 1.96 -4.28
C ALA A 29 -6.04 2.91 -5.05
N ALA A 30 -4.80 2.50 -5.30
CA ALA A 30 -3.86 3.25 -6.13
C ALA A 30 -4.39 3.42 -7.57
N THR A 31 -4.93 2.35 -8.15
CA THR A 31 -5.52 2.39 -9.50
C THR A 31 -6.72 3.31 -9.56
N LEU A 32 -7.63 3.25 -8.58
CA LEU A 32 -8.80 4.13 -8.52
C LEU A 32 -8.42 5.60 -8.34
N LEU A 33 -7.34 5.89 -7.59
CA LEU A 33 -6.82 7.25 -7.47
C LEU A 33 -6.24 7.76 -8.81
N VAL A 34 -5.51 6.91 -9.54
CA VAL A 34 -4.95 7.23 -10.86
C VAL A 34 -6.01 7.33 -11.95
N VAL A 35 -7.06 6.50 -11.91
CA VAL A 35 -8.16 6.54 -12.89
C VAL A 35 -9.11 7.71 -12.59
N GLY A 36 -9.32 8.03 -11.31
CA GLY A 36 -10.20 9.12 -10.88
C GLY A 36 -9.60 10.52 -11.00
N HIS A 37 -8.27 10.64 -11.08
CA HIS A 37 -7.58 11.90 -11.35
C HIS A 37 -6.90 11.78 -12.69
N HIS A 38 -7.23 12.63 -13.67
CA HIS A 38 -6.44 12.69 -14.89
C HIS A 38 -4.99 12.97 -14.46
N PRO A 39 -3.99 12.13 -14.82
CA PRO A 39 -2.59 12.29 -14.39
C PRO A 39 -1.98 13.66 -14.71
N TRP A 40 -2.69 14.48 -15.48
CA TRP A 40 -2.28 15.72 -16.11
C TRP A 40 -2.99 16.95 -15.51
N ASP A 41 -3.91 16.76 -14.56
CA ASP A 41 -4.72 17.85 -13.98
C ASP A 41 -4.09 18.52 -12.75
N GLY A 42 -2.95 18.01 -12.26
CA GLY A 42 -2.26 18.53 -11.08
C GLY A 42 -0.97 19.27 -11.41
N ASP A 43 -0.49 20.10 -10.48
CA ASP A 43 0.84 20.71 -10.60
C ASP A 43 1.92 19.63 -10.78
N VAL A 44 2.76 19.80 -11.79
CA VAL A 44 3.96 18.99 -11.99
C VAL A 44 4.95 19.30 -10.86
N ILE A 45 5.32 18.29 -10.10
CA ILE A 45 6.34 18.37 -9.06
C ILE A 45 7.73 18.25 -9.69
N GLU A 46 7.88 17.29 -10.60
CA GLU A 46 9.18 16.96 -11.19
C GLU A 46 8.99 16.43 -12.61
N VAL A 47 9.79 16.89 -13.57
CA VAL A 47 9.73 16.43 -14.96
C VAL A 47 10.85 15.42 -15.19
N PHE A 48 10.51 14.19 -15.59
CA PHE A 48 11.50 13.15 -15.91
C PHE A 48 11.80 13.09 -17.41
N THR A 49 10.81 13.37 -18.25
CA THR A 49 10.93 13.41 -19.72
C THR A 49 10.04 14.52 -20.31
N PRO A 50 10.20 14.90 -21.59
CA PRO A 50 9.38 15.97 -22.19
C PRO A 50 7.87 15.72 -22.15
N TYR A 51 7.45 14.46 -21.96
CA TYR A 51 6.06 14.03 -21.97
C TYR A 51 5.60 13.37 -20.66
N HIS A 52 6.51 13.18 -19.69
CA HIS A 52 6.20 12.54 -18.41
C HIS A 52 6.84 13.29 -17.25
N GLY A 53 6.01 13.72 -16.32
CA GLY A 53 6.41 14.26 -15.03
C GLY A 53 5.69 13.54 -13.90
N LEU A 54 6.24 13.66 -12.70
CA LEU A 54 5.57 13.37 -11.45
C LEU A 54 4.63 14.52 -11.11
N HIS A 55 3.35 14.22 -10.97
CA HIS A 55 2.33 15.18 -10.56
C HIS A 55 1.98 14.97 -9.09
N ARG A 56 1.42 16.00 -8.45
CA ARG A 56 0.92 15.87 -7.06
C ARG A 56 -0.09 14.73 -6.87
N GLY A 57 -0.91 14.45 -7.88
CA GLY A 57 -1.86 13.34 -7.88
C GLY A 57 -1.17 11.97 -7.81
N ASP A 58 0.00 11.82 -8.45
CA ASP A 58 0.75 10.56 -8.46
C ASP A 58 1.26 10.21 -7.07
N VAL A 59 1.68 11.21 -6.29
CA VAL A 59 2.13 11.02 -4.90
C VAL A 59 1.01 10.49 -4.01
N LEU A 60 -0.23 10.95 -4.22
CA LEU A 60 -1.39 10.44 -3.49
C LEU A 60 -1.69 8.98 -3.82
N ALA A 61 -1.46 8.56 -5.07
CA ALA A 61 -1.64 7.18 -5.49
C ALA A 61 -0.55 6.22 -4.94
N VAL A 62 0.63 6.74 -4.60
CA VAL A 62 1.72 5.96 -3.99
C VAL A 62 1.45 5.63 -2.51
N LEU A 63 0.71 6.49 -1.79
CA LEU A 63 0.44 6.30 -0.35
C LEU A 63 -0.27 4.96 -0.03
N PRO A 64 -1.37 4.57 -0.71
CA PRO A 64 -1.99 3.27 -0.50
C PRO A 64 -1.06 2.10 -0.80
N ALA A 65 -0.24 2.20 -1.86
CA ALA A 65 0.68 1.14 -2.24
C ALA A 65 1.76 0.92 -1.16
N VAL A 66 2.35 2.00 -0.63
CA VAL A 66 3.32 1.95 0.46
C VAL A 66 2.69 1.40 1.74
N ALA A 67 1.48 1.87 2.09
CA ALA A 67 0.76 1.39 3.27
C ALA A 67 0.46 -0.12 3.18
N SER A 68 0.02 -0.59 2.02
CA SER A 68 -0.24 -2.01 1.78
C SER A 68 1.02 -2.88 1.78
N LEU A 69 2.14 -2.36 1.27
CA LEU A 69 3.45 -3.02 1.36
C LEU A 69 3.90 -3.17 2.82
N VAL A 70 3.78 -2.12 3.63
CA VAL A 70 4.12 -2.14 5.05
C VAL A 70 3.24 -3.15 5.79
N LEU A 71 1.93 -3.15 5.51
CA LEU A 71 0.99 -4.07 6.14
C LEU A 71 1.25 -5.53 5.74
N ALA A 72 1.54 -5.78 4.46
CA ALA A 72 1.91 -7.10 3.97
C ALA A 72 3.22 -7.60 4.59
N ALA A 73 4.25 -6.74 4.68
CA ALA A 73 5.51 -7.06 5.34
C ALA A 73 5.32 -7.35 6.84
N TRP A 74 4.44 -6.61 7.51
CA TRP A 74 4.10 -6.85 8.91
C TRP A 74 3.36 -8.17 9.13
N CYS A 75 2.37 -8.48 8.28
CA CYS A 75 1.68 -9.77 8.28
C CYS A 75 2.66 -10.93 8.02
N TRP A 76 3.59 -10.77 7.09
CA TRP A 76 4.61 -11.76 6.79
C TRP A 76 5.57 -11.97 7.97
N ARG A 77 6.00 -10.91 8.65
CA ARG A 77 6.84 -11.01 9.86
C ARG A 77 6.13 -11.70 11.03
N ARG A 78 4.80 -11.70 11.07
CA ARG A 78 4.02 -12.44 12.07
C ARG A 78 3.84 -13.92 11.75
N ARG A 79 4.25 -14.35 10.55
CA ARG A 79 4.21 -15.74 10.08
C ARG A 79 5.41 -16.57 10.58
N GLY A 80 6.57 -15.93 10.79
CA GLY A 80 7.79 -16.53 11.35
C GLY A 80 7.87 -16.37 12.86
#